data_AF-A0A6U4PZT4-F1
#
_entry.id   AF-A0A6U4PZT4-F1
#
_cell.length_a   1.000
_cell.length_b   1.000
_cell.length_c   1.000
_cell.angle_alpha   90.00
_cell.angle_beta   90.00
_cell.angle_gamma   90.00
#
_symmetry.space_group_name_H-M   'P 1'
#
loop_
_entity.id
_entity.type
_entity.pdbx_description
1 polymer ?
#
loop_
_entity_poly.entity_id
_entity_poly.type
_entity_poly.pdbx_seq_one_letter_code
_entity_poly.pdbx_strand_id
1 'polypeptide(L)'
;MNGNYQLTNVEAQRVMAVLDELALDLRLAFRLTPQTLSANPDIASIVGQENERFFMMQIELEKRFFVLAAQLEGPVSEFVADAENDTQDAVVHDFFDVARRLRKNTREICRFLRRNPGLDKKLQAHAQQPAELAERFMVVLNDLKAQTLRSLGTSVEEDKSEKEHFENVSVREKTLTEQERMLTKDLATVKRDREKAVKARDAQIATLEAEKAELQMMTANAGKAVGEGNNANEKTDHASEIESLEKKRKKLQDELAKTKASDKESEEALKKRSYKKETDVETWVQKYDAEMGTLNEEMTTLAEVYIAEKAKMRELENHFEGFRLVEGAEAAQEMMRMANELEEHAKQKRLGDAACLIQSTLRGHKGRENFLKSKKKGGKKGGKKKK
;
A
#
# COMPACT_ATOMS: atom_id res chain seq x y z
N MET A 1 -4.37 -26.90 68.04
CA MET A 1 -3.70 -26.01 67.06
C MET A 1 -4.35 -26.32 65.74
N ASN A 2 -5.15 -25.38 65.22
CA ASN A 2 -5.92 -25.56 64.01
C ASN A 2 -4.98 -25.39 62.81
N GLY A 3 -4.49 -26.50 62.27
CA GLY A 3 -3.81 -26.51 60.97
C GLY A 3 -4.85 -26.25 59.90
N ASN A 4 -4.80 -25.06 59.30
CA ASN A 4 -5.69 -24.70 58.21
C ASN A 4 -5.21 -25.43 56.95
N TYR A 5 -5.68 -26.65 56.76
CA TYR A 5 -5.35 -27.45 55.57
C TYR A 5 -6.06 -26.86 54.36
N GLN A 6 -5.31 -26.38 53.37
CA GLN A 6 -5.84 -25.98 52.05
C GLN A 6 -6.15 -27.24 51.22
N LEU A 7 -7.07 -28.06 51.70
CA LEU A 7 -7.62 -29.19 50.95
C LEU A 7 -8.91 -28.74 50.28
N THR A 8 -9.03 -28.95 48.97
CA THR A 8 -10.20 -28.55 48.16
C THR A 8 -11.43 -29.41 48.47
N ASN A 9 -11.24 -30.64 48.92
CA ASN A 9 -12.31 -31.59 49.23
C ASN A 9 -12.70 -31.56 50.73
N VAL A 10 -13.99 -31.39 51.02
CA VAL A 10 -14.58 -31.42 52.37
C VAL A 10 -14.33 -32.77 53.07
N GLU A 11 -14.33 -33.88 52.33
CA GLU A 11 -14.04 -35.21 52.87
C GLU A 11 -12.57 -35.34 53.27
N ALA A 12 -11.66 -34.76 52.49
CA ALA A 12 -10.23 -34.74 52.82
C ALA A 12 -9.97 -33.93 54.10
N GLN A 13 -10.67 -32.79 54.28
CA GLN A 13 -10.61 -32.02 55.52
C GLN A 13 -11.12 -32.82 56.73
N ARG A 14 -12.20 -33.60 56.57
CA ARG A 14 -12.74 -34.47 57.64
C ARG A 14 -11.75 -35.57 58.02
N VAL A 15 -11.13 -36.23 57.04
CA VAL A 15 -10.12 -37.27 57.28
C VAL A 15 -8.94 -36.70 58.07
N MET A 16 -8.44 -35.52 57.69
CA MET A 16 -7.35 -34.86 58.42
C MET A 16 -7.75 -34.47 59.83
N ALA A 17 -8.96 -33.96 60.04
CA ALA A 17 -9.46 -33.62 61.38
C ALA A 17 -9.57 -34.84 62.30
N VAL A 18 -9.98 -36.00 61.78
CA VAL A 18 -10.02 -37.26 62.54
C VAL A 18 -8.60 -37.71 62.91
N LEU A 19 -7.64 -37.62 61.98
CA LEU A 19 -6.24 -37.96 62.27
C LEU A 19 -5.61 -37.02 63.30
N ASP A 20 -5.97 -35.74 63.28
CA ASP A 20 -5.57 -34.77 64.30
C ASP A 20 -6.12 -35.07 65.68
N GLU A 21 -7.42 -35.39 65.76
CA GLU A 21 -8.05 -35.75 67.02
C GLU A 21 -7.49 -37.07 67.57
N LEU A 22 -7.27 -38.05 66.71
CA LEU A 22 -6.65 -39.33 67.07
C LEU A 22 -5.22 -39.13 67.61
N ALA A 23 -4.40 -38.33 66.94
CA ALA A 23 -3.04 -38.02 67.40
C ALA A 23 -3.05 -37.33 68.76
N LEU A 24 -3.99 -36.41 69.00
CA LEU A 24 -4.15 -35.75 70.29
C LEU A 24 -4.57 -36.74 71.38
N ASP A 25 -5.54 -37.59 71.11
CA ASP A 25 -6.08 -38.54 72.09
C ASP A 25 -5.08 -39.63 72.47
N LEU A 26 -4.35 -40.15 71.49
CA LEU A 26 -3.26 -41.11 71.74
C LEU A 26 -2.13 -40.48 72.55
N ARG A 27 -1.75 -39.24 72.22
CA ARG A 27 -0.73 -38.51 72.98
C ARG A 27 -1.14 -38.35 74.43
N LEU A 28 -2.41 -38.03 74.72
CA LEU A 28 -2.92 -37.93 76.08
C LEU A 28 -2.99 -39.29 76.77
N ALA A 29 -3.45 -40.33 76.08
CA ALA A 29 -3.54 -41.68 76.63
C ALA A 29 -2.16 -42.27 77.00
N PHE A 30 -1.13 -42.03 76.19
CA PHE A 30 0.23 -42.50 76.49
C PHE A 30 0.84 -41.86 77.75
N ARG A 31 0.31 -40.71 78.22
CA ARG A 31 0.69 -40.06 79.48
C ARG A 31 0.02 -40.64 80.72
N LEU A 32 -0.95 -41.54 80.54
CA LEU A 32 -1.74 -42.13 81.63
C LEU A 32 -1.28 -43.53 82.01
N THR A 33 -0.19 -44.03 81.42
CA THR A 33 0.33 -45.38 81.66
C THR A 33 0.88 -45.53 83.08
N PRO A 34 0.90 -46.76 83.65
CA PRO A 34 1.37 -46.96 85.02
C PRO A 34 2.82 -46.53 85.17
N GLN A 35 3.63 -46.72 84.13
CA GLN A 35 5.06 -46.37 84.09
C GLN A 35 5.30 -44.86 84.22
N THR A 36 4.41 -44.03 83.63
CA THR A 36 4.52 -42.57 83.68
C THR A 36 3.93 -41.99 84.97
N LEU A 37 2.85 -42.59 85.47
CA LEU A 37 2.21 -42.14 86.71
C LEU A 37 2.92 -42.67 87.98
N SER A 38 3.44 -43.90 87.99
CA SER A 38 4.13 -44.49 89.16
C SER A 38 5.56 -43.99 89.37
N ALA A 39 6.15 -43.36 88.35
CA ALA A 39 7.47 -42.72 88.48
C ALA A 39 7.44 -41.48 89.38
N ASN A 40 6.25 -40.95 89.70
CA ASN A 40 6.06 -39.78 90.53
C ASN A 40 5.47 -40.19 91.89
N PRO A 41 6.24 -40.13 92.99
CA PRO A 41 5.73 -40.51 94.32
C PRO A 41 4.70 -39.53 94.90
N ASP A 42 4.51 -38.36 94.29
CA ASP A 42 3.57 -37.32 94.73
C ASP A 42 2.72 -36.81 93.54
N ILE A 43 1.81 -37.66 93.05
CA ILE A 43 0.85 -37.31 91.98
C ILE A 43 -0.08 -36.18 92.44
N ALA A 44 -0.34 -36.08 93.74
CA ALA A 44 -1.14 -35.02 94.36
C ALA A 44 -0.55 -33.63 94.09
N SER A 45 0.77 -33.49 94.12
CA SER A 45 1.46 -32.22 93.80
C SER A 45 1.28 -31.75 92.36
N ILE A 46 1.11 -32.69 91.41
CA ILE A 46 1.02 -32.39 89.98
C ILE A 46 -0.43 -32.10 89.58
N VAL A 47 -1.37 -32.96 90.00
CA VAL A 47 -2.77 -32.95 89.56
C VAL A 47 -3.70 -32.23 90.55
N GLY A 48 -3.23 -31.99 91.77
CA GLY A 48 -4.02 -31.46 92.90
C GLY A 48 -4.68 -32.57 93.71
N GLN A 49 -4.76 -32.38 95.02
CA GLN A 49 -5.30 -33.37 95.98
C GLN A 49 -6.74 -33.82 95.65
N GLU A 50 -7.56 -32.93 95.10
CA GLU A 50 -8.94 -33.25 94.70
C GLU A 50 -9.01 -34.23 93.52
N ASN A 51 -7.97 -34.25 92.67
CA ASN A 51 -7.93 -35.03 91.44
C ASN A 51 -7.08 -36.29 91.54
N GLU A 52 -6.23 -36.39 92.57
CA GLU A 52 -5.33 -37.53 92.83
C GLU A 52 -6.08 -38.87 92.77
N ARG A 53 -7.28 -38.92 93.37
CA ARG A 53 -8.12 -40.13 93.40
C ARG A 53 -8.45 -40.66 91.99
N PHE A 54 -8.65 -39.80 91.00
CA PHE A 54 -8.97 -40.21 89.62
C PHE A 54 -7.77 -40.86 88.92
N PHE A 55 -6.57 -40.31 89.15
CA PHE A 55 -5.33 -40.85 88.59
C PHE A 55 -4.86 -42.11 89.32
N MET A 56 -5.06 -42.19 90.63
CA MET A 56 -4.82 -43.42 91.40
C MET A 56 -5.76 -44.56 90.98
N MET A 57 -7.02 -44.25 90.72
CA MET A 57 -7.99 -45.21 90.15
C MET A 57 -7.53 -45.71 88.77
N GLN A 58 -6.91 -44.85 87.95
CA GLN A 58 -6.36 -45.25 86.65
C GLN A 58 -5.26 -46.30 86.81
N ILE A 59 -4.29 -46.05 87.70
CA ILE A 59 -3.19 -46.98 87.99
C ILE A 59 -3.73 -48.30 88.54
N GLU A 60 -4.72 -48.26 89.43
CA GLU A 60 -5.33 -49.45 90.02
C GLU A 60 -6.08 -50.29 88.98
N LEU A 61 -6.88 -49.65 88.12
CA LEU A 61 -7.59 -50.33 87.04
C LEU A 61 -6.62 -50.93 86.01
N GLU A 62 -5.52 -50.26 85.68
CA GLU A 62 -4.50 -50.79 84.76
C GLU A 62 -3.74 -51.98 85.35
N LYS A 63 -3.40 -51.93 86.65
CA LYS A 63 -2.81 -53.09 87.35
C LYS A 63 -3.74 -54.29 87.36
N ARG A 64 -5.03 -54.08 87.71
CA ARG A 64 -6.05 -55.14 87.70
C ARG A 64 -6.28 -55.68 86.29
N PHE A 65 -6.34 -54.80 85.29
CA PHE A 65 -6.47 -55.20 83.89
C PHE A 65 -5.29 -56.06 83.43
N PHE A 66 -4.06 -55.70 83.79
CA PHE A 66 -2.87 -56.49 83.45
C PHE A 66 -2.89 -57.89 84.09
N VAL A 67 -3.26 -57.99 85.37
CA VAL A 67 -3.37 -59.28 86.07
C VAL A 67 -4.45 -60.16 85.44
N LEU A 68 -5.64 -59.60 85.17
CA LEU A 68 -6.74 -60.34 84.52
C LEU A 68 -6.40 -60.72 83.08
N ALA A 69 -5.73 -59.85 82.32
CA ALA A 69 -5.27 -60.14 80.97
C ALA A 69 -4.23 -61.28 80.94
N ALA A 70 -3.34 -61.35 81.93
CA ALA A 70 -2.35 -62.42 82.04
C ALA A 70 -2.97 -63.78 82.45
N GLN A 71 -4.13 -63.76 83.09
CA GLN A 71 -4.90 -64.97 83.46
C GLN A 71 -5.75 -65.51 82.30
N LEU A 72 -5.98 -64.70 81.26
CA LEU A 72 -6.68 -65.09 80.04
C LEU A 72 -5.67 -65.66 79.03
N GLU A 73 -5.47 -66.98 79.03
CA GLU A 73 -4.75 -67.68 77.96
C GLU A 73 -5.68 -67.89 76.76
N GLY A 74 -5.63 -66.99 75.76
CA GLY A 74 -6.37 -67.14 74.50
C GLY A 74 -6.80 -65.81 73.86
N PRO A 75 -7.17 -65.80 72.56
CA PRO A 75 -7.70 -64.61 71.90
C PRO A 75 -9.04 -64.20 72.55
N VAL A 76 -9.11 -62.94 73.00
CA VAL A 76 -10.28 -62.29 73.64
C VAL A 76 -11.61 -62.45 72.85
N SER A 77 -11.52 -62.83 71.57
CA SER A 77 -12.65 -63.05 70.66
C SER A 77 -13.38 -64.40 70.84
N GLU A 78 -12.82 -65.35 71.57
CA GLU A 78 -13.32 -66.74 71.63
C GLU A 78 -14.03 -67.09 72.95
N PHE A 79 -14.00 -66.19 73.95
CA PHE A 79 -14.66 -66.36 75.24
C PHE A 79 -16.15 -65.99 75.15
N VAL A 80 -16.93 -66.85 74.48
CA VAL A 80 -18.39 -66.92 74.63
C VAL A 80 -18.68 -67.93 75.74
N ALA A 81 -19.56 -67.57 76.66
CA ALA A 81 -19.90 -68.34 77.86
C ALA A 81 -20.19 -69.81 77.54
N ASP A 82 -19.24 -70.69 77.88
CA ASP A 82 -19.47 -72.13 77.93
C ASP A 82 -19.93 -72.46 79.35
N ALA A 83 -21.20 -72.86 79.47
CA ALA A 83 -21.95 -73.02 80.72
C ALA A 83 -21.44 -74.11 81.69
N GLU A 84 -20.25 -74.67 81.45
CA GLU A 84 -19.66 -75.75 82.25
C GLU A 84 -18.51 -75.29 83.16
N ASN A 85 -18.04 -74.03 83.07
CA ASN A 85 -16.88 -73.54 83.81
C ASN A 85 -17.10 -72.18 84.50
N ASP A 86 -17.90 -72.16 85.56
CA ASP A 86 -18.29 -70.97 86.35
C ASP A 86 -17.12 -70.04 86.75
N THR A 87 -15.90 -70.58 86.90
CA THR A 87 -14.73 -69.82 87.31
C THR A 87 -14.08 -69.03 86.15
N GLN A 88 -14.13 -69.53 84.92
CA GLN A 88 -13.63 -68.80 83.75
C GLN A 88 -14.61 -67.69 83.34
N ASP A 89 -15.91 -67.94 83.43
CA ASP A 89 -16.94 -66.94 83.15
C ASP A 89 -16.87 -65.72 84.08
N ALA A 90 -16.56 -65.94 85.36
CA ALA A 90 -16.35 -64.85 86.32
C ALA A 90 -15.13 -63.99 85.99
N VAL A 91 -13.99 -64.60 85.61
CA VAL A 91 -12.76 -63.88 85.21
C VAL A 91 -12.97 -63.10 83.92
N VAL A 92 -13.68 -63.66 82.95
CA VAL A 92 -14.03 -63.00 81.68
C VAL A 92 -14.95 -61.80 81.93
N HIS A 93 -15.98 -61.98 82.78
CA HIS A 93 -16.89 -60.90 83.17
C HIS A 93 -16.13 -59.76 83.87
N ASP A 94 -15.30 -60.08 84.86
CA ASP A 94 -14.49 -59.13 85.60
C ASP A 94 -13.48 -58.40 84.71
N PHE A 95 -12.88 -59.11 83.74
CA PHE A 95 -12.01 -58.51 82.74
C PHE A 95 -12.75 -57.46 81.90
N PHE A 96 -13.93 -57.78 81.36
CA PHE A 96 -14.72 -56.83 80.58
C PHE A 96 -15.22 -55.65 81.41
N ASP A 97 -15.57 -55.88 82.67
CA ASP A 97 -15.97 -54.82 83.59
C ASP A 97 -14.81 -53.89 83.95
N VAL A 98 -13.63 -54.44 84.25
CA VAL A 98 -12.41 -53.65 84.47
C VAL A 98 -12.01 -52.90 83.20
N ALA A 99 -12.08 -53.54 82.03
CA ALA A 99 -11.81 -52.90 80.74
C ALA A 99 -12.77 -51.74 80.45
N ARG A 100 -14.07 -51.91 80.76
CA ARG A 100 -15.09 -50.87 80.59
C ARG A 100 -14.85 -49.70 81.56
N ARG A 101 -14.57 -49.98 82.83
CA ARG A 101 -14.25 -48.96 83.84
C ARG A 101 -12.96 -48.22 83.51
N LEU A 102 -11.93 -48.94 83.06
CA LEU A 102 -10.66 -48.39 82.60
C LEU A 102 -10.88 -47.44 81.43
N ARG A 103 -11.58 -47.87 80.37
CA ARG A 103 -11.92 -47.01 79.22
C ARG A 103 -12.68 -45.75 79.63
N LYS A 104 -13.63 -45.87 80.56
CA LYS A 104 -14.40 -44.72 81.08
C LYS A 104 -13.49 -43.75 81.83
N ASN A 105 -12.65 -44.25 82.72
CA ASN A 105 -11.73 -43.42 83.51
C ASN A 105 -10.67 -42.76 82.62
N THR A 106 -10.01 -43.50 81.71
CA THR A 106 -9.07 -42.93 80.72
C THR A 106 -9.72 -41.81 79.92
N ARG A 107 -10.97 -42.00 79.47
CA ARG A 107 -11.71 -40.97 78.71
C ARG A 107 -12.01 -39.73 79.54
N GLU A 108 -12.40 -39.89 80.79
CA GLU A 108 -12.67 -38.78 81.71
C GLU A 108 -11.40 -37.98 82.00
N ILE A 109 -10.27 -38.67 82.22
CA ILE A 109 -8.97 -38.04 82.43
C ILE A 109 -8.48 -37.33 81.16
N CYS A 110 -8.57 -37.95 79.98
CA CYS A 110 -8.19 -37.29 78.72
C CYS A 110 -9.02 -36.02 78.46
N ARG A 111 -10.33 -36.04 78.77
CA ARG A 111 -11.18 -34.83 78.69
C ARG A 111 -10.75 -33.76 79.69
N PHE A 112 -10.38 -34.16 80.90
CA PHE A 112 -9.87 -33.26 81.93
C PHE A 112 -8.53 -32.62 81.52
N LEU A 113 -7.61 -33.38 80.97
CA LEU A 113 -6.33 -32.89 80.43
C LEU A 113 -6.52 -31.98 79.21
N ARG A 114 -7.49 -32.29 78.33
CA ARG A 114 -7.84 -31.45 77.19
C ARG A 114 -8.36 -30.06 77.63
N ARG A 115 -9.09 -30.00 78.75
CA ARG A 115 -9.57 -28.74 79.36
C ARG A 115 -8.47 -27.99 80.12
N ASN A 116 -7.44 -28.70 80.58
CA ASN A 116 -6.33 -28.15 81.38
C ASN A 116 -4.96 -28.43 80.72
N PRO A 117 -4.62 -27.76 79.60
CA PRO A 117 -3.39 -28.02 78.86
C PRO A 117 -2.10 -27.72 79.64
N GLY A 118 -2.17 -26.88 80.68
CA GLY A 118 -1.04 -26.64 81.58
C GLY A 118 -0.69 -27.85 82.43
N LEU A 119 -1.67 -28.70 82.74
CA LEU A 119 -1.47 -29.94 83.50
C LEU A 119 -0.87 -31.05 82.64
N ASP A 120 -1.31 -31.17 81.38
CA ASP A 120 -0.70 -32.07 80.37
C ASP A 120 0.81 -31.82 80.24
N LYS A 121 1.21 -30.54 80.14
CA LYS A 121 2.64 -30.16 80.06
C LYS A 121 3.42 -30.48 81.34
N LYS A 122 2.81 -30.33 82.51
CA LYS A 122 3.43 -30.69 83.79
C LYS A 122 3.63 -32.21 83.88
N LEU A 123 2.60 -33.00 83.54
CA LEU A 123 2.71 -34.46 83.48
C LEU A 123 3.78 -34.92 82.47
N GLN A 124 3.91 -34.23 81.34
CA GLN A 124 4.99 -34.48 80.38
C GLN A 124 6.39 -34.20 80.95
N ALA A 125 6.56 -33.10 81.70
CA ALA A 125 7.85 -32.73 82.29
C ALA A 125 8.29 -33.70 83.41
N HIS A 126 7.33 -34.27 84.13
CA HIS A 126 7.57 -35.22 85.22
C HIS A 126 7.63 -36.69 84.77
N ALA A 127 7.41 -36.99 83.49
CA ALA A 127 7.63 -38.32 82.94
C ALA A 127 9.15 -38.55 82.79
N GLN A 128 9.76 -39.29 83.72
CA GLN A 128 11.21 -39.52 83.75
C GLN A 128 11.75 -40.29 82.53
N GLN A 129 10.90 -41.10 81.88
CA GLN A 129 11.23 -41.78 80.63
C GLN A 129 10.02 -41.72 79.68
N PRO A 130 10.16 -41.17 78.45
CA PRO A 130 9.17 -41.40 77.42
C PRO A 130 9.16 -42.89 77.08
N ALA A 131 8.00 -43.52 77.07
CA ALA A 131 7.87 -44.88 76.55
C ALA A 131 8.33 -44.86 75.07
N GLU A 132 9.49 -45.44 74.79
CA GLU A 132 10.15 -45.38 73.48
C GLU A 132 9.23 -45.83 72.34
N LEU A 133 8.40 -46.86 72.62
CA LEU A 133 7.39 -47.36 71.69
C LEU A 133 6.26 -46.33 71.43
N ALA A 134 5.84 -45.60 72.45
CA ALA A 134 4.80 -44.58 72.31
C ALA A 134 5.31 -43.38 71.48
N GLU A 135 6.56 -42.99 71.67
CA GLU A 135 7.19 -41.92 70.89
C GLU A 135 7.36 -42.32 69.42
N ARG A 136 7.90 -43.52 69.16
CA ARG A 136 8.00 -44.08 67.81
C ARG A 136 6.63 -44.17 67.12
N PHE A 137 5.60 -44.62 67.85
CA PHE A 137 4.24 -44.69 67.31
C PHE A 137 3.69 -43.31 66.95
N MET A 138 3.93 -42.29 67.78
CA MET A 138 3.54 -40.92 67.49
C MET A 138 4.28 -40.34 66.26
N VAL A 139 5.55 -40.69 66.05
CA VAL A 139 6.30 -40.31 64.84
C VAL A 139 5.65 -40.94 63.60
N VAL A 140 5.43 -42.26 63.62
CA VAL A 140 4.79 -42.97 62.50
C VAL A 140 3.38 -42.44 62.21
N LEU A 141 2.60 -42.08 63.23
CA LEU A 141 1.26 -41.50 63.05
C LEU A 141 1.32 -40.11 62.41
N ASN A 142 2.31 -39.29 62.78
CA ASN A 142 2.52 -37.98 62.15
C ASN A 142 3.02 -38.11 60.70
N ASP A 143 3.87 -39.11 60.42
CA ASP A 143 4.32 -39.41 59.07
C ASP A 143 3.16 -39.90 58.19
N LEU A 144 2.33 -40.80 58.71
CA LEU A 144 1.12 -41.26 58.04
C LEU A 144 0.22 -40.06 57.73
N LYS A 145 -0.03 -39.19 58.71
CA LYS A 145 -0.81 -37.97 58.53
C LYS A 145 -0.22 -37.06 57.44
N ALA A 146 1.10 -36.87 57.40
CA ALA A 146 1.75 -36.05 56.38
C ALA A 146 1.68 -36.69 54.98
N GLN A 147 1.72 -38.02 54.89
CA GLN A 147 1.54 -38.75 53.65
C GLN A 147 0.09 -38.71 53.16
N THR A 148 -0.88 -38.88 54.06
CA THR A 148 -2.31 -38.74 53.76
C THR A 148 -2.65 -37.33 53.29
N LEU A 149 -2.09 -36.29 53.91
CA LEU A 149 -2.26 -34.90 53.47
C LEU A 149 -1.73 -34.68 52.05
N ARG A 150 -0.53 -35.20 51.73
CA ARG A 150 0.03 -35.12 50.37
C ARG A 150 -0.86 -35.86 49.38
N SER A 151 -1.23 -37.09 49.67
CA SER A 151 -2.07 -37.92 48.79
C SER A 151 -3.44 -37.29 48.51
N LEU A 152 -4.08 -36.69 49.52
CA LEU A 152 -5.38 -36.04 49.37
C LEU A 152 -5.29 -34.64 48.74
N GLY A 153 -4.10 -34.04 48.71
CA GLY A 153 -3.86 -32.72 48.13
C GLY A 153 -3.47 -32.74 46.65
N THR A 154 -2.81 -33.80 46.16
CA THR A 154 -2.24 -33.84 44.80
C THR A 154 -3.13 -34.54 43.76
N SER A 155 -3.91 -35.56 44.15
CA SER A 155 -4.60 -36.43 43.18
C SER A 155 -5.67 -35.75 42.31
N VAL A 156 -6.50 -34.85 42.84
CA VAL A 156 -7.68 -34.38 42.07
C VAL A 156 -7.32 -33.38 40.95
N GLU A 157 -6.34 -32.51 41.18
CA GLU A 157 -5.91 -31.52 40.18
C GLU A 157 -4.90 -32.11 39.18
N GLU A 158 -4.02 -33.01 39.64
CA GLU A 158 -3.11 -33.75 38.76
C GLU A 158 -3.88 -34.67 37.81
N ASP A 159 -4.86 -35.45 38.31
CA ASP A 159 -5.68 -36.34 37.46
C ASP A 159 -6.45 -35.57 36.38
N LYS A 160 -6.95 -34.37 36.70
CA LYS A 160 -7.64 -33.51 35.74
C LYS A 160 -6.67 -32.97 34.68
N SER A 161 -5.50 -32.48 35.11
CA SER A 161 -4.47 -31.96 34.21
C SER A 161 -3.91 -33.05 33.30
N GLU A 162 -3.68 -34.26 33.81
CA GLU A 162 -3.21 -35.40 33.02
C GLU A 162 -4.24 -35.83 31.98
N LYS A 163 -5.53 -35.86 32.35
CA LYS A 163 -6.61 -36.19 31.42
C LYS A 163 -6.74 -35.15 30.30
N GLU A 164 -6.72 -33.86 30.63
CA GLU A 164 -6.75 -32.78 29.63
C GLU A 164 -5.50 -32.82 28.72
N HIS A 165 -4.33 -33.11 29.28
CA HIS A 165 -3.10 -33.28 28.49
C HIS A 165 -3.22 -34.47 27.53
N PHE A 166 -3.71 -35.61 28.01
CA PHE A 166 -3.90 -36.82 27.20
C PHE A 166 -4.89 -36.59 26.05
N GLU A 167 -6.02 -35.92 26.31
CA GLU A 167 -7.00 -35.58 25.28
C GLU A 167 -6.39 -34.63 24.21
N ASN A 168 -5.65 -33.62 24.63
CA ASN A 168 -4.98 -32.68 23.72
C ASN A 168 -3.92 -33.38 22.85
N VAL A 169 -3.12 -34.27 23.44
CA VAL A 169 -2.12 -35.06 22.70
C VAL A 169 -2.81 -36.00 21.71
N SER A 170 -3.88 -36.68 22.12
CA SER A 170 -4.62 -37.61 21.25
C SER A 170 -5.27 -36.89 20.05
N VAL A 171 -5.84 -35.70 20.25
CA VAL A 171 -6.38 -34.89 19.15
C VAL A 171 -5.26 -34.46 18.21
N ARG A 172 -4.14 -33.98 18.76
CA ARG A 172 -2.98 -33.57 17.96
C ARG A 172 -2.43 -34.73 17.13
N GLU A 173 -2.28 -35.92 17.72
CA GLU A 173 -1.84 -37.13 17.03
C GLU A 173 -2.78 -37.48 15.86
N LYS A 174 -4.10 -37.47 16.10
CA LYS A 174 -5.10 -37.72 15.04
C LYS A 174 -5.00 -36.70 13.89
N THR A 175 -4.77 -35.42 14.19
CA THR A 175 -4.62 -34.41 13.13
C THR A 175 -3.32 -34.58 12.34
N LEU A 176 -2.21 -34.90 13.02
CA LEU A 176 -0.92 -35.10 12.37
C LEU A 176 -0.91 -36.37 11.50
N THR A 177 -1.51 -37.45 11.98
CA THR A 177 -1.64 -38.70 11.22
C THR A 177 -2.51 -38.53 9.97
N GLU A 178 -3.60 -37.74 10.04
CA GLU A 178 -4.40 -37.42 8.84
C GLU A 178 -3.62 -36.53 7.85
N GLN A 179 -2.85 -35.56 8.35
CA GLN A 179 -1.98 -34.75 7.50
C GLN A 179 -0.88 -35.59 6.82
N GLU A 180 -0.25 -36.50 7.55
CA GLU A 180 0.73 -37.43 7.01
C GLU A 180 0.12 -38.33 5.94
N ARG A 181 -1.11 -38.83 6.16
CA ARG A 181 -1.85 -39.62 5.18
C ARG A 181 -2.13 -38.81 3.90
N MET A 182 -2.55 -37.55 4.02
CA MET A 182 -2.77 -36.67 2.87
C MET A 182 -1.47 -36.39 2.11
N LEU A 183 -0.41 -36.02 2.82
CA LEU A 183 0.90 -35.76 2.19
C LEU A 183 1.46 -37.01 1.50
N THR A 184 1.29 -38.19 2.09
CA THR A 184 1.72 -39.46 1.48
C THR A 184 0.94 -39.74 0.20
N LYS A 185 -0.37 -39.47 0.20
CA LYS A 185 -1.21 -39.59 -1.01
C LYS A 185 -0.76 -38.61 -2.09
N ASP A 186 -0.54 -37.35 -1.75
CA ASP A 186 -0.11 -36.32 -2.69
C ASP A 186 1.26 -36.66 -3.28
N LEU A 187 2.21 -37.09 -2.45
CA LEU A 187 3.53 -37.53 -2.89
C LEU A 187 3.43 -38.72 -3.87
N ALA A 188 2.54 -39.68 -3.59
CA ALA A 188 2.27 -40.79 -4.52
C ALA A 188 1.67 -40.32 -5.85
N THR A 189 0.77 -39.31 -5.84
CA THR A 189 0.22 -38.74 -7.08
C THR A 189 1.30 -38.01 -7.89
N VAL A 190 2.09 -37.15 -7.26
CA VAL A 190 3.19 -36.41 -7.91
C VAL A 190 4.23 -37.37 -8.49
N LYS A 191 4.58 -38.44 -7.80
CA LYS A 191 5.49 -39.48 -8.33
C LYS A 191 4.91 -40.14 -9.58
N ARG A 192 3.64 -40.55 -9.56
CA ARG A 192 2.97 -41.15 -10.73
C ARG A 192 2.92 -40.20 -11.92
N ASP A 193 2.59 -38.94 -11.69
CA ASP A 193 2.48 -37.96 -12.78
C ASP A 193 3.86 -37.61 -13.35
N ARG A 194 4.89 -37.53 -12.49
CA ARG A 194 6.28 -37.42 -12.93
C ARG A 194 6.69 -38.63 -13.78
N GLU A 195 6.40 -39.85 -13.36
CA GLU A 195 6.72 -41.06 -14.14
C GLU A 195 5.99 -41.07 -15.49
N LYS A 196 4.71 -40.67 -15.54
CA LYS A 196 3.98 -40.53 -16.80
C LYS A 196 4.62 -39.50 -17.72
N ALA A 197 5.01 -38.34 -17.18
CA ALA A 197 5.66 -37.29 -17.95
C ALA A 197 7.02 -37.75 -18.50
N VAL A 198 7.82 -38.45 -17.68
CA VAL A 198 9.10 -39.03 -18.12
C VAL A 198 8.88 -40.04 -19.25
N LYS A 199 7.96 -41.01 -19.07
CA LYS A 199 7.64 -41.99 -20.12
C LYS A 199 7.16 -41.34 -21.42
N ALA A 200 6.36 -40.28 -21.33
CA ALA A 200 5.90 -39.54 -22.51
C ALA A 200 7.08 -38.85 -23.23
N ARG A 201 8.03 -38.29 -22.48
CA ARG A 201 9.23 -37.67 -23.05
C ARG A 201 10.17 -38.71 -23.66
N ASP A 202 10.38 -39.85 -23.00
CA ASP A 202 11.19 -40.95 -23.52
C ASP A 202 10.61 -41.49 -24.83
N ALA A 203 9.28 -41.64 -24.93
CA ALA A 203 8.61 -42.03 -26.16
C ALA A 203 8.79 -40.98 -27.29
N GLN A 204 8.78 -39.69 -26.95
CA GLN A 204 9.05 -38.61 -27.90
C GLN A 204 10.51 -38.61 -28.37
N ILE A 205 11.46 -38.92 -27.47
CA ILE A 205 12.87 -39.05 -27.84
C ILE A 205 13.05 -40.23 -28.79
N ALA A 206 12.46 -41.39 -28.49
CA ALA A 206 12.56 -42.59 -29.32
C ALA A 206 11.98 -42.38 -30.74
N THR A 207 10.87 -41.64 -30.85
CA THR A 207 10.28 -41.28 -32.16
C THR A 207 11.19 -40.35 -32.95
N LEU A 208 11.73 -39.31 -32.33
CA LEU A 208 12.69 -38.40 -32.98
C LEU A 208 14.00 -39.10 -33.38
N GLU A 209 14.48 -40.04 -32.59
CA GLU A 209 15.64 -40.86 -32.93
C GLU A 209 15.37 -41.77 -34.14
N ALA A 210 14.17 -42.36 -34.22
CA ALA A 210 13.75 -43.15 -35.37
C ALA A 210 13.63 -42.30 -36.64
N GLU A 211 13.00 -41.12 -36.56
CA GLU A 211 12.90 -40.16 -37.67
C GLU A 211 14.29 -39.71 -38.15
N LYS A 212 15.20 -39.43 -37.22
CA LYS A 212 16.59 -39.08 -37.54
C LYS A 212 17.30 -40.22 -38.28
N ALA A 213 17.15 -41.46 -37.81
CA ALA A 213 17.76 -42.63 -38.45
C ALA A 213 17.17 -42.86 -39.85
N GLU A 214 15.86 -42.68 -40.02
CA GLU A 214 15.19 -42.76 -41.32
C GLU A 214 15.71 -41.69 -42.29
N LEU A 215 15.81 -40.43 -41.85
CA LEU A 215 16.39 -39.35 -42.66
C LEU A 215 17.84 -39.62 -43.05
N GLN A 216 18.65 -40.15 -42.13
CA GLN A 216 20.02 -40.56 -42.41
C GLN A 216 20.08 -41.68 -43.45
N MET A 217 19.20 -42.68 -43.34
CA MET A 217 19.09 -43.78 -44.30
C MET A 217 18.62 -43.28 -45.67
N MET A 218 17.61 -42.40 -45.72
CA MET A 218 17.14 -41.78 -46.97
C MET A 218 18.26 -40.96 -47.63
N THR A 219 19.01 -40.19 -46.85
CA THR A 219 20.14 -39.39 -47.37
C THR A 219 21.27 -40.28 -47.87
N ALA A 220 21.60 -41.35 -47.14
CA ALA A 220 22.60 -42.33 -47.55
C ALA A 220 22.17 -43.09 -48.82
N ASN A 221 20.90 -43.49 -48.91
CA ASN A 221 20.35 -44.17 -50.07
C ASN A 221 20.26 -43.24 -51.29
N ALA A 222 19.90 -41.97 -51.11
CA ALA A 222 19.98 -40.95 -52.16
C ALA A 222 21.44 -40.76 -52.63
N GLY A 223 22.39 -40.70 -51.69
CA GLY A 223 23.82 -40.63 -52.01
C GLY A 223 24.34 -41.86 -52.76
N LYS A 224 23.86 -43.06 -52.42
CA LYS A 224 24.20 -44.31 -53.13
C LYS A 224 23.51 -44.42 -54.50
N ALA A 225 22.25 -44.03 -54.63
CA ALA A 225 21.54 -43.99 -55.91
C ALA A 225 22.23 -43.04 -56.91
N VAL A 226 22.72 -41.89 -56.43
CA VAL A 226 23.54 -40.94 -57.21
C VAL A 226 24.94 -41.51 -57.52
N GLY A 227 25.49 -42.39 -56.67
CA GLY A 227 26.80 -43.02 -56.87
C GLY A 227 26.80 -44.31 -57.74
N GLU A 228 25.69 -45.05 -57.77
CA GLU A 228 25.58 -46.37 -58.43
C GLU A 228 24.94 -46.30 -59.83
N GLY A 229 24.03 -45.34 -60.10
CA GLY A 229 23.52 -45.08 -61.45
C GLY A 229 24.57 -44.54 -62.43
N ASN A 230 25.68 -44.04 -61.89
CA ASN A 230 26.51 -43.04 -62.57
C ASN A 230 27.81 -43.57 -63.22
N ASN A 231 28.01 -44.89 -63.30
CA ASN A 231 29.38 -45.40 -63.48
C ASN A 231 29.84 -45.78 -64.91
N ALA A 232 28.98 -45.76 -65.92
CA ALA A 232 29.44 -45.91 -67.32
C ALA A 232 28.73 -45.00 -68.33
N ASN A 233 27.39 -44.95 -68.36
CA ASN A 233 26.67 -44.04 -69.26
C ASN A 233 26.60 -42.61 -68.73
N GLU A 234 26.47 -42.41 -67.42
CA GLU A 234 26.47 -41.06 -66.88
C GLU A 234 27.86 -40.43 -66.91
N LYS A 235 29.00 -41.13 -67.04
CA LYS A 235 30.28 -40.44 -67.29
C LYS A 235 30.33 -39.80 -68.68
N THR A 236 29.74 -40.43 -69.69
CA THR A 236 29.62 -39.86 -71.04
C THR A 236 28.51 -38.84 -71.12
N ASP A 237 27.37 -39.09 -70.48
CA ASP A 237 26.24 -38.14 -70.46
C ASP A 237 26.55 -36.94 -69.56
N HIS A 238 27.15 -37.11 -68.38
CA HIS A 238 27.66 -36.03 -67.51
C HIS A 238 28.85 -35.31 -68.13
N ALA A 239 29.73 -35.96 -68.92
CA ALA A 239 30.74 -35.22 -69.68
C ALA A 239 30.09 -34.35 -70.77
N SER A 240 29.10 -34.89 -71.49
CA SER A 240 28.33 -34.12 -72.48
C SER A 240 27.48 -33.02 -71.83
N GLU A 241 26.97 -33.27 -70.63
CA GLU A 241 26.11 -32.35 -69.88
C GLU A 241 26.95 -31.28 -69.20
N ILE A 242 28.12 -31.61 -68.64
CA ILE A 242 29.16 -30.65 -68.23
C ILE A 242 29.54 -29.79 -69.44
N GLU A 243 29.87 -30.37 -70.59
CA GLU A 243 30.28 -29.58 -71.76
C GLU A 243 29.12 -28.68 -72.23
N SER A 244 27.87 -29.17 -72.14
CA SER A 244 26.68 -28.37 -72.43
C SER A 244 26.44 -27.24 -71.41
N LEU A 245 26.70 -27.51 -70.13
CA LEU A 245 26.54 -26.57 -69.02
C LEU A 245 27.68 -25.57 -69.00
N GLU A 246 28.89 -25.95 -69.39
CA GLU A 246 30.03 -25.06 -69.59
C GLU A 246 29.81 -24.18 -70.82
N LYS A 247 29.28 -24.73 -71.92
CA LYS A 247 28.83 -23.94 -73.08
C LYS A 247 27.71 -22.98 -72.69
N LYS A 248 26.72 -23.41 -71.89
CA LYS A 248 25.65 -22.54 -71.36
C LYS A 248 26.22 -21.50 -70.41
N ARG A 249 27.14 -21.86 -69.52
CA ARG A 249 27.79 -20.95 -68.58
C ARG A 249 28.60 -19.90 -69.34
N LYS A 250 29.35 -20.30 -70.36
CA LYS A 250 30.10 -19.40 -71.22
C LYS A 250 29.17 -18.49 -72.02
N LYS A 251 28.10 -19.03 -72.62
CA LYS A 251 27.07 -18.22 -73.29
C LYS A 251 26.42 -17.23 -72.33
N LEU A 252 26.02 -17.66 -71.13
CA LEU A 252 25.44 -16.78 -70.11
C LEU A 252 26.46 -15.75 -69.60
N GLN A 253 27.74 -16.10 -69.52
CA GLN A 253 28.82 -15.15 -69.19
C GLN A 253 29.02 -14.12 -70.30
N ASP A 254 29.00 -14.55 -71.56
CA ASP A 254 29.11 -13.69 -72.73
C ASP A 254 27.87 -12.79 -72.88
N GLU A 255 26.66 -13.34 -72.65
CA GLU A 255 25.40 -12.60 -72.60
C GLU A 255 25.40 -11.60 -71.44
N LEU A 256 25.84 -12.00 -70.24
CA LEU A 256 25.95 -11.09 -69.10
C LEU A 256 27.01 -10.00 -69.33
N ALA A 257 28.13 -10.33 -69.99
CA ALA A 257 29.11 -9.33 -70.39
C ALA A 257 28.55 -8.36 -71.44
N LYS A 258 27.81 -8.88 -72.42
CA LYS A 258 27.13 -8.08 -73.44
C LYS A 258 26.04 -7.18 -72.85
N THR A 259 25.22 -7.70 -71.94
CA THR A 259 24.19 -6.94 -71.23
C THR A 259 24.83 -5.89 -70.35
N LYS A 260 25.88 -6.22 -69.58
CA LYS A 260 26.63 -5.21 -68.81
C LYS A 260 27.24 -4.12 -69.69
N ALA A 261 27.78 -4.47 -70.85
CA ALA A 261 28.32 -3.49 -71.80
C ALA A 261 27.21 -2.59 -72.37
N SER A 262 26.08 -3.18 -72.78
CA SER A 262 24.88 -2.47 -73.26
C SER A 262 24.31 -1.55 -72.18
N ASP A 263 24.18 -2.03 -70.94
CA ASP A 263 23.68 -1.27 -69.81
C ASP A 263 24.63 -0.12 -69.49
N LYS A 264 25.95 -0.36 -69.47
CA LYS A 264 26.95 0.68 -69.28
C LYS A 264 26.88 1.75 -70.39
N GLU A 265 26.74 1.35 -71.65
CA GLU A 265 26.57 2.30 -72.76
C GLU A 265 25.27 3.09 -72.63
N SER A 266 24.18 2.44 -72.23
CA SER A 266 22.89 3.09 -71.96
C SER A 266 22.99 4.09 -70.79
N GLU A 267 23.70 3.74 -69.73
CA GLU A 267 23.92 4.58 -68.56
C GLU A 267 24.78 5.79 -68.92
N GLU A 268 25.85 5.60 -69.71
CA GLU A 268 26.68 6.68 -70.23
C GLU A 268 25.88 7.61 -71.16
N ALA A 269 25.02 7.07 -72.02
CA ALA A 269 24.14 7.85 -72.88
C ALA A 269 23.12 8.67 -72.06
N LEU A 270 22.52 8.05 -71.03
CA LEU A 270 21.60 8.73 -70.12
C LEU A 270 22.32 9.81 -69.29
N LYS A 271 23.53 9.56 -68.79
CA LYS A 271 24.36 10.56 -68.10
C LYS A 271 24.70 11.74 -69.02
N LYS A 272 25.11 11.48 -70.26
CA LYS A 272 25.35 12.54 -71.27
C LYS A 272 24.07 13.34 -71.54
N ARG A 273 22.91 12.68 -71.63
CA ARG A 273 21.61 13.36 -71.82
C ARG A 273 21.21 14.18 -70.60
N SER A 274 21.46 13.67 -69.40
CA SER A 274 21.22 14.38 -68.14
C SER A 274 22.06 15.64 -68.06
N TYR A 275 23.38 15.52 -68.31
CA TYR A 275 24.29 16.66 -68.33
C TYR A 275 23.88 17.72 -69.34
N LYS A 276 23.52 17.32 -70.57
CA LYS A 276 23.01 18.27 -71.59
C LYS A 276 21.77 19.03 -71.10
N LYS A 277 20.79 18.32 -70.55
CA LYS A 277 19.58 18.95 -70.02
C LYS A 277 19.88 19.88 -68.84
N GLU A 278 20.81 19.51 -67.98
CA GLU A 278 21.24 20.33 -66.84
C GLU A 278 21.91 21.62 -67.32
N THR A 279 22.82 21.53 -68.29
CA THR A 279 23.43 22.70 -68.94
C THR A 279 22.39 23.57 -69.66
N ASP A 280 21.42 22.96 -70.33
CA ASP A 280 20.32 23.71 -70.98
C ASP A 280 19.52 24.49 -69.93
N VAL A 281 19.14 23.84 -68.82
CA VAL A 281 18.43 24.50 -67.70
C VAL A 281 19.25 25.63 -67.10
N GLU A 282 20.54 25.42 -66.86
CA GLU A 282 21.44 26.45 -66.35
C GLU A 282 21.53 27.65 -67.31
N THR A 283 21.59 27.39 -68.62
CA THR A 283 21.57 28.43 -69.66
C THR A 283 20.24 29.21 -69.65
N TRP A 284 19.10 28.52 -69.48
CA TRP A 284 17.79 29.16 -69.37
C TRP A 284 17.65 30.01 -68.11
N VAL A 285 18.16 29.53 -66.97
CA VAL A 285 18.19 30.28 -65.71
C VAL A 285 19.03 31.55 -65.88
N GLN A 286 20.26 31.43 -66.40
CA GLN A 286 21.12 32.59 -66.64
C GLN A 286 20.48 33.62 -67.58
N LYS A 287 19.79 33.15 -68.64
CA LYS A 287 19.06 34.03 -69.55
C LYS A 287 17.90 34.73 -68.85
N TYR A 288 17.11 34.01 -68.06
CA TYR A 288 16.01 34.58 -67.30
C TYR A 288 16.51 35.61 -66.28
N ASP A 289 17.56 35.30 -65.53
CA ASP A 289 18.13 36.21 -64.55
C ASP A 289 18.67 37.49 -65.21
N ALA A 290 19.29 37.38 -66.39
CA ALA A 290 19.73 38.52 -67.18
C ALA A 290 18.54 39.37 -67.66
N GLU A 291 17.50 38.76 -68.24
CA GLU A 291 16.31 39.46 -68.72
C GLU A 291 15.54 40.13 -67.59
N MET A 292 15.41 39.48 -66.43
CA MET A 292 14.81 40.07 -65.23
C MET A 292 15.66 41.21 -64.66
N GLY A 293 16.98 41.09 -64.70
CA GLY A 293 17.91 42.16 -64.35
C GLY A 293 17.72 43.39 -65.23
N THR A 294 17.73 43.22 -66.55
CA THR A 294 17.50 44.32 -67.50
C THR A 294 16.11 44.93 -67.33
N LEU A 295 15.07 44.12 -67.13
CA LEU A 295 13.72 44.63 -66.93
C LEU A 295 13.61 45.43 -65.62
N ASN A 296 14.29 44.98 -64.56
CA ASN A 296 14.33 45.72 -63.29
C ASN A 296 15.07 47.06 -63.45
N GLU A 297 16.20 47.08 -64.17
CA GLU A 297 16.92 48.32 -64.51
C GLU A 297 16.03 49.28 -65.31
N GLU A 298 15.34 48.79 -66.35
CA GLU A 298 14.37 49.56 -67.12
C GLU A 298 13.23 50.11 -66.25
N MET A 299 12.68 49.31 -65.33
CA MET A 299 11.65 49.76 -64.40
C MET A 299 12.16 50.83 -63.45
N THR A 300 13.38 50.68 -62.92
CA THR A 300 13.98 51.69 -62.04
C THR A 300 14.25 53.00 -62.77
N THR A 301 14.82 52.95 -63.99
CA THR A 301 15.08 54.14 -64.78
C THR A 301 13.78 54.83 -65.21
N LEU A 302 12.75 54.08 -65.61
CA LEU A 302 11.45 54.64 -65.92
C LEU A 302 10.77 55.27 -64.69
N ALA A 303 10.91 54.65 -63.51
CA ALA A 303 10.40 55.21 -62.26
C ALA A 303 11.11 56.52 -61.89
N GLU A 304 12.44 56.59 -62.07
CA GLU A 304 13.22 57.82 -61.88
C GLU A 304 12.79 58.93 -62.83
N VAL A 305 12.62 58.62 -64.13
CA VAL A 305 12.10 59.56 -65.13
C VAL A 305 10.69 60.02 -64.76
N TYR A 306 9.80 59.11 -64.37
CA TYR A 306 8.44 59.45 -63.94
C TYR A 306 8.44 60.38 -62.72
N ILE A 307 9.29 60.13 -61.72
CA ILE A 307 9.43 61.00 -60.55
C ILE A 307 9.93 62.40 -60.96
N ALA A 308 10.93 62.48 -61.85
CA ALA A 308 11.47 63.74 -62.34
C ALA A 308 10.44 64.53 -63.18
N GLU A 309 9.72 63.87 -64.10
CA GLU A 309 8.66 64.51 -64.88
C GLU A 309 7.50 64.98 -64.00
N LYS A 310 7.11 64.19 -63.00
CA LYS A 310 6.08 64.58 -62.03
C LYS A 310 6.51 65.78 -61.19
N ALA A 311 7.78 65.88 -60.81
CA ALA A 311 8.33 67.06 -60.15
C ALA A 311 8.26 68.30 -61.06
N LYS A 312 8.70 68.16 -62.32
CA LYS A 312 8.64 69.24 -63.32
C LYS A 312 7.20 69.68 -63.63
N MET A 313 6.25 68.75 -63.66
CA MET A 313 4.83 69.05 -63.82
C MET A 313 4.31 69.89 -62.65
N ARG A 314 4.65 69.55 -61.40
CA ARG A 314 4.29 70.36 -60.23
C ARG A 314 4.91 71.76 -60.27
N GLU A 315 6.16 71.88 -60.71
CA GLU A 315 6.81 73.19 -60.88
C GLU A 315 6.06 74.06 -61.89
N LEU A 316 5.65 73.48 -63.02
CA LEU A 316 4.84 74.18 -64.03
C LEU A 316 3.45 74.53 -63.52
N GLU A 317 2.77 73.61 -62.83
CA GLU A 317 1.48 73.88 -62.18
C GLU A 317 1.59 75.06 -61.20
N ASN A 318 2.60 75.05 -60.33
CA ASN A 318 2.86 76.16 -59.40
C ASN A 318 3.15 77.47 -60.14
N HIS A 319 3.92 77.43 -61.24
CA HIS A 319 4.21 78.61 -62.05
C HIS A 319 2.94 79.20 -62.68
N PHE A 320 2.07 78.35 -63.27
CA PHE A 320 0.81 78.80 -63.86
C PHE A 320 -0.20 79.25 -62.80
N GLU A 321 -0.27 78.62 -61.63
CA GLU A 321 -1.08 79.10 -60.51
C GLU A 321 -0.62 80.49 -60.04
N GLY A 322 0.69 80.68 -59.91
CA GLY A 322 1.28 81.99 -59.60
C GLY A 322 0.93 83.04 -60.66
N PHE A 323 1.06 82.70 -61.96
CA PHE A 323 0.71 83.61 -63.05
C PHE A 323 -0.79 83.97 -63.04
N ARG A 324 -1.69 83.00 -62.84
CA ARG A 324 -3.14 83.23 -62.75
C ARG A 324 -3.51 84.10 -61.55
N LEU A 325 -2.78 83.99 -60.43
CA LEU A 325 -2.98 84.85 -59.27
C LEU A 325 -2.57 86.31 -59.57
N VAL A 326 -1.44 86.51 -60.25
CA VAL A 326 -0.97 87.84 -60.67
C VAL A 326 -1.91 88.46 -61.69
N GLU A 327 -2.25 87.73 -62.76
CA GLU A 327 -3.18 88.20 -63.81
C GLU A 327 -4.57 88.52 -63.22
N GLY A 328 -5.05 87.68 -62.29
CA GLY A 328 -6.28 87.94 -61.55
C GLY A 328 -6.20 89.19 -60.65
N ALA A 329 -5.05 89.45 -60.03
CA ALA A 329 -4.83 90.65 -59.22
C ALA A 329 -4.72 91.91 -60.09
N GLU A 330 -4.02 91.85 -61.23
CA GLU A 330 -3.91 92.93 -62.20
C GLU A 330 -5.28 93.29 -62.79
N ALA A 331 -6.08 92.29 -63.21
CA ALA A 331 -7.44 92.51 -63.70
C ALA A 331 -8.35 93.16 -62.64
N ALA A 332 -8.23 92.74 -61.36
CA ALA A 332 -8.96 93.36 -60.26
C ALA A 332 -8.53 94.82 -60.00
N GLN A 333 -7.23 95.11 -60.06
CA GLN A 333 -6.70 96.47 -59.94
C GLN A 333 -7.14 97.36 -61.10
N GLU A 334 -7.13 96.85 -62.33
CA GLU A 334 -7.54 97.60 -63.52
C GLU A 334 -9.03 97.92 -63.50
N MET A 335 -9.87 96.96 -63.08
CA MET A 335 -11.30 97.19 -62.83
C MET A 335 -11.53 98.27 -61.76
N MET A 336 -10.76 98.27 -60.68
CA MET A 336 -10.84 99.29 -59.63
C MET A 336 -10.38 100.67 -60.15
N ARG A 337 -9.36 100.71 -61.00
CA ARG A 337 -8.86 101.95 -61.62
C ARG A 337 -9.88 102.53 -62.59
N MET A 338 -10.47 101.71 -63.48
CA MET A 338 -11.55 102.15 -64.38
C MET A 338 -12.77 102.66 -63.61
N ALA A 339 -13.16 101.99 -62.52
CA ALA A 339 -14.27 102.45 -61.68
C ALA A 339 -13.99 103.83 -61.08
N ASN A 340 -12.78 104.07 -60.56
CA ASN A 340 -12.36 105.37 -60.02
C ASN A 340 -12.31 106.46 -61.12
N GLU A 341 -11.74 106.17 -62.29
CA GLU A 341 -11.68 107.10 -63.42
C GLU A 341 -13.10 107.50 -63.88
N LEU A 342 -14.03 106.55 -63.92
CA LEU A 342 -15.42 106.78 -64.31
C LEU A 342 -16.17 107.64 -63.27
N GLU A 343 -15.89 107.44 -61.98
CA GLU A 343 -16.42 108.27 -60.90
C GLU A 343 -15.91 109.72 -60.98
N GLU A 344 -14.61 109.91 -61.20
CA GLU A 344 -14.00 111.24 -61.37
C GLU A 344 -14.53 111.94 -62.63
N HIS A 345 -14.66 111.23 -63.75
CA HIS A 345 -15.31 111.78 -64.95
C HIS A 345 -16.76 112.19 -64.70
N ALA A 346 -17.53 111.40 -63.93
CA ALA A 346 -18.89 111.73 -63.55
C ALA A 346 -18.95 112.98 -62.65
N LYS A 347 -18.01 113.13 -61.70
CA LYS A 347 -17.88 114.35 -60.87
C LYS A 347 -17.54 115.57 -61.71
N GLN A 348 -16.55 115.47 -62.61
CA GLN A 348 -16.17 116.57 -63.51
C GLN A 348 -17.32 116.97 -64.44
N LYS A 349 -18.06 115.98 -64.99
CA LYS A 349 -19.24 116.25 -65.82
C LYS A 349 -20.33 116.97 -65.04
N ARG A 350 -20.62 116.55 -63.79
CA ARG A 350 -21.58 117.26 -62.91
C ARG A 350 -21.16 118.70 -62.65
N LEU A 351 -19.88 118.96 -62.40
CA LEU A 351 -19.35 120.32 -62.23
C LEU A 351 -19.47 121.14 -63.53
N GLY A 352 -19.16 120.54 -64.67
CA GLY A 352 -19.30 121.16 -65.99
C GLY A 352 -20.75 121.50 -66.33
N ASP A 353 -21.68 120.57 -66.08
CA ASP A 353 -23.12 120.77 -66.31
C ASP A 353 -23.67 121.89 -65.40
N ALA A 354 -23.25 121.92 -64.12
CA ALA A 354 -23.60 123.00 -63.20
C ALA A 354 -23.07 124.36 -63.68
N ALA A 355 -21.82 124.42 -64.15
CA ALA A 355 -21.24 125.63 -64.71
C ALA A 355 -21.99 126.10 -65.98
N CYS A 356 -22.35 125.19 -66.90
CA CYS A 356 -23.15 125.49 -68.09
C CYS A 356 -24.55 126.01 -67.74
N LEU A 357 -25.21 125.46 -66.73
CA LEU A 357 -26.51 125.93 -66.26
C LEU A 357 -26.41 127.37 -65.71
N ILE A 358 -25.40 127.66 -64.89
CA ILE A 358 -25.14 129.01 -64.36
C ILE A 358 -24.84 129.99 -65.52
N GLN A 359 -24.01 129.59 -66.48
CA GLN A 359 -23.67 130.45 -67.62
C GLN A 359 -24.88 130.72 -68.54
N SER A 360 -25.69 129.70 -68.82
CA SER A 360 -26.86 129.83 -69.71
C SER A 360 -27.97 130.69 -69.09
N THR A 361 -28.23 130.54 -67.79
CA THR A 361 -29.19 131.39 -67.05
C THR A 361 -28.72 132.85 -67.05
N LEU A 362 -27.44 133.11 -66.82
CA LEU A 362 -26.86 134.45 -66.89
C LEU A 362 -26.93 135.06 -68.30
N ARG A 363 -26.57 134.29 -69.35
CA ARG A 363 -26.64 134.73 -70.75
C ARG A 363 -28.08 134.99 -71.18
N GLY A 364 -29.01 134.13 -70.78
CA GLY A 364 -30.45 134.30 -71.03
C GLY A 364 -31.02 135.55 -70.35
N HIS A 365 -30.55 135.89 -69.14
CA HIS A 365 -30.89 137.14 -68.47
C HIS A 365 -30.39 138.36 -69.27
N LYS A 366 -29.10 138.38 -69.64
CA LYS A 366 -28.51 139.45 -70.47
C LYS A 366 -29.18 139.60 -71.84
N GLY A 367 -29.51 138.49 -72.51
CA GLY A 367 -30.15 138.49 -73.82
C GLY A 367 -31.56 139.08 -73.79
N ARG A 368 -32.36 138.74 -72.77
CA ARG A 368 -33.71 139.32 -72.57
C ARG A 368 -33.66 140.81 -72.28
N GLU A 369 -32.69 141.24 -71.47
CA GLU A 369 -32.44 142.67 -71.22
C GLU A 369 -32.13 143.44 -72.51
N ASN A 370 -31.36 142.85 -73.43
CA ASN A 370 -30.96 143.49 -74.68
C ASN A 370 -32.06 143.50 -75.76
N PHE A 371 -32.90 142.46 -75.87
CA PHE A 371 -34.01 142.41 -76.85
C PHE A 371 -35.10 143.45 -76.57
N LEU A 372 -35.37 143.73 -75.29
CA LEU A 372 -36.33 144.77 -74.90
C LEU A 372 -35.89 146.17 -75.37
N LYS A 373 -34.60 146.40 -75.61
CA LYS A 373 -34.06 147.68 -76.08
C LYS A 373 -34.25 147.90 -77.61
N SER A 374 -34.46 146.86 -78.44
CA SER A 374 -34.37 146.98 -79.91
C SER A 374 -35.69 146.94 -80.72
N LYS A 375 -36.83 146.55 -80.15
CA LYS A 375 -38.11 146.34 -80.90
C LYS A 375 -38.89 147.62 -81.31
N LYS A 376 -38.25 148.78 -81.45
CA LYS A 376 -38.95 150.08 -81.61
C LYS A 376 -39.03 150.73 -83.02
N LYS A 377 -38.58 150.14 -84.15
CA LYS A 377 -38.70 150.83 -85.49
C LYS A 377 -38.92 149.95 -86.75
N GLY A 378 -40.06 150.17 -87.47
CA GLY A 378 -40.22 149.95 -88.94
C GLY A 378 -41.64 149.71 -89.54
N GLY A 379 -42.27 150.71 -90.22
CA GLY A 379 -43.28 150.52 -91.31
C GLY A 379 -44.38 151.62 -91.59
N LYS A 380 -44.44 152.21 -92.83
CA LYS A 380 -45.61 152.46 -93.79
C LYS A 380 -45.71 153.81 -94.61
N LYS A 381 -45.93 153.68 -95.96
CA LYS A 381 -46.74 154.45 -97.02
C LYS A 381 -46.28 155.72 -97.84
N GLY A 382 -46.24 155.60 -99.19
CA GLY A 382 -47.08 156.34 -100.20
C GLY A 382 -46.54 157.49 -101.13
N GLY A 383 -46.60 157.32 -102.49
CA GLY A 383 -47.25 158.27 -103.46
C GLY A 383 -46.50 159.30 -104.37
N LYS A 384 -46.48 159.03 -105.70
CA LYS A 384 -46.76 159.91 -106.90
C LYS A 384 -45.69 160.86 -107.54
N LYS A 385 -45.47 160.59 -108.85
CA LYS A 385 -45.38 161.48 -110.07
C LYS A 385 -44.01 161.96 -110.64
N LYS A 386 -43.82 161.53 -111.90
CA LYS A 386 -43.45 162.26 -113.15
C LYS A 386 -42.01 162.72 -113.40
N LYS A 387 -41.58 162.29 -114.60
CA LYS A 387 -40.57 162.82 -115.53
C LYS A 387 -39.12 162.81 -115.07
#